data_AF-A0A7S3XYP6-F1
#
_entry.id   AF-A0A7S3XYP6-F1
#
_cell.length_a   1.000
_cell.length_b   1.000
_cell.length_c   1.000
_cell.angle_alpha   90.00
_cell.angle_beta   90.00
_cell.angle_gamma   90.00
#
_symmetry.space_group_name_H-M   'P 1'
#
loop_
_entity.id
_entity.type
_entity.pdbx_description
1 polymer ?
#
loop_
_entity_poly.entity_id
_entity_poly.type
_entity_poly.pdbx_seq_one_letter_code
_entity_poly.pdbx_strand_id
1 'polypeptide(L)'
;RFVGAGGLKLAFPVFMGRGYPPAKAKAAKGQRKPPKPVPLKRSRAERAADVAAAAAVVARLCLALEPHHPGDAQQRLLGKFVEAGLEKSERCAELALAALGRLRAHDAAEADPALRHQDSDSEDEEEVRAARRTLRRLDAGLAHLQQLGTILAFISAHSKEARDRAAAKFKQQGRSLGEVAEAVRGYAADLGAKDPATEAEVEAERSKLLGWVEYL
;
A
#
# COMPACT_ATOMS: atom_id res chain seq x y z
N ARG A 1 -6.69 13.93 -12.75
CA ARG A 1 -7.26 13.40 -14.03
C ARG A 1 -7.66 11.92 -13.95
N PHE A 2 -6.84 11.03 -13.38
CA PHE A 2 -7.12 9.58 -13.29
C PHE A 2 -8.50 9.22 -12.71
N VAL A 3 -8.88 9.79 -11.56
CA VAL A 3 -10.19 9.55 -10.92
C VAL A 3 -11.36 9.97 -11.81
N GLY A 4 -11.25 11.14 -12.46
CA GLY A 4 -12.24 11.67 -13.40
C GLY A 4 -12.44 10.77 -14.63
N ALA A 5 -11.36 10.18 -15.14
CA ALA A 5 -11.38 9.24 -16.26
C ALA A 5 -11.92 7.83 -15.89
N GLY A 6 -12.34 7.62 -14.63
CA GLY A 6 -12.85 6.33 -14.17
C GLY A 6 -11.77 5.34 -13.73
N GLY A 7 -10.54 5.81 -13.50
CA GLY A 7 -9.41 4.96 -13.10
C GLY A 7 -9.66 4.11 -11.84
N LEU A 8 -10.48 4.58 -10.90
CA LEU A 8 -10.87 3.79 -9.73
C LEU A 8 -11.63 2.51 -10.09
N LYS A 9 -12.41 2.52 -11.18
CA LYS A 9 -13.11 1.33 -11.68
C LYS A 9 -12.15 0.29 -12.27
N LEU A 10 -10.93 0.70 -12.65
CA LEU A 10 -9.87 -0.17 -13.15
C LEU A 10 -8.98 -0.67 -12.00
N ALA A 11 -8.56 0.23 -11.11
CA ALA A 11 -7.58 -0.09 -10.05
C ALA A 11 -8.15 -1.03 -8.99
N PHE A 12 -9.38 -0.81 -8.51
CA PHE A 12 -9.92 -1.58 -7.38
C PHE A 12 -10.21 -3.06 -7.70
N PRO A 13 -10.71 -3.45 -8.88
CA PRO A 13 -10.78 -4.87 -9.24
C PRO A 13 -9.41 -5.57 -9.20
N VAL A 14 -8.36 -4.91 -9.67
CA VAL A 14 -6.99 -5.43 -9.64
C VAL A 14 -6.47 -5.51 -8.20
N PHE A 15 -6.66 -4.46 -7.39
CA PHE A 15 -6.33 -4.44 -5.97
C PHE A 15 -7.00 -5.59 -5.18
N MET A 16 -8.25 -5.92 -5.53
CA MET A 16 -9.00 -7.04 -4.96
C MET A 16 -8.58 -8.41 -5.53
N GLY A 17 -7.59 -8.47 -6.42
CA GLY A 17 -7.14 -9.71 -7.08
C GLY A 17 -8.12 -10.29 -8.10
N ARG A 18 -9.13 -9.52 -8.51
CA ARG A 18 -10.20 -9.96 -9.43
C ARG A 18 -9.82 -9.80 -10.92
N GLY A 19 -8.69 -9.16 -11.21
CA GLY A 19 -8.24 -8.85 -12.57
C GLY A 19 -8.85 -7.57 -13.14
N TYR A 20 -8.62 -7.31 -14.42
CA TYR A 20 -9.13 -6.10 -15.07
C TYR A 20 -10.62 -6.24 -15.40
N PRO A 21 -11.41 -5.16 -15.23
CA PRO A 21 -12.78 -5.17 -15.73
C PRO A 21 -12.75 -5.33 -17.25
N PRO A 22 -13.74 -6.04 -17.83
CA PRO A 22 -13.81 -6.23 -19.27
C PRO A 22 -13.85 -4.87 -19.99
N ALA A 23 -13.08 -4.74 -21.07
CA ALA A 23 -13.24 -3.65 -22.01
C ALA A 23 -14.70 -3.65 -22.46
N LYS A 24 -15.38 -2.49 -22.36
CA LYS A 24 -16.83 -2.31 -22.55
C LYS A 24 -17.41 -3.23 -23.65
N ALA A 25 -17.82 -4.43 -23.30
CA ALA A 25 -18.83 -5.14 -24.06
C ALA A 25 -20.11 -4.35 -23.80
N LYS A 26 -20.72 -3.80 -24.86
CA LYS A 26 -22.06 -3.20 -24.77
C LYS A 26 -22.91 -4.19 -23.98
N ALA A 27 -23.38 -3.77 -22.80
CA ALA A 27 -24.31 -4.60 -22.04
C ALA A 27 -25.48 -4.90 -22.96
N ALA A 28 -25.66 -6.16 -23.33
CA ALA A 28 -26.84 -6.57 -24.07
C ALA A 28 -28.05 -6.16 -23.22
N LYS A 29 -28.96 -5.41 -23.85
CA LYS A 29 -30.17 -4.85 -23.23
C LYS A 29 -30.89 -5.97 -22.46
N GLY A 30 -30.84 -5.94 -21.12
CA GLY A 30 -31.52 -6.93 -20.26
C GLY A 30 -30.66 -7.64 -19.20
N GLN A 31 -29.32 -7.53 -19.20
CA GLN A 31 -28.52 -8.15 -18.13
C GLN A 31 -28.45 -7.26 -16.88
N ARG A 32 -29.12 -7.71 -15.80
CA ARG A 32 -29.12 -7.09 -14.46
C ARG A 32 -27.78 -7.18 -13.71
N LYS A 33 -26.83 -7.99 -14.16
CA LYS A 33 -25.54 -8.19 -13.47
C LYS A 33 -24.41 -7.49 -14.23
N PRO A 34 -23.55 -6.71 -13.54
CA PRO A 34 -22.37 -6.13 -14.17
C PRO A 34 -21.49 -7.25 -14.74
N PRO A 35 -20.84 -7.02 -15.90
CA PRO A 35 -19.99 -8.03 -16.52
C PRO A 35 -18.86 -8.40 -15.55
N LYS A 36 -18.64 -9.70 -15.34
CA LYS A 36 -17.61 -10.20 -14.43
C LYS A 36 -16.23 -9.73 -14.90
N PRO A 37 -15.31 -9.37 -13.99
CA PRO A 37 -13.91 -9.10 -14.32
C PRO A 37 -13.32 -10.23 -15.17
N VAL A 38 -12.50 -9.89 -16.16
CA VAL A 38 -11.82 -10.90 -16.97
C VAL A 38 -10.69 -11.46 -16.11
N PRO A 39 -10.69 -12.76 -15.79
CA PRO A 39 -9.60 -13.36 -15.05
C PRO A 39 -8.31 -13.15 -15.85
N LEU A 40 -7.29 -12.63 -15.19
CA LEU A 40 -5.96 -12.58 -15.77
C LEU A 40 -5.49 -14.03 -15.99
N LYS A 41 -5.24 -14.43 -17.24
CA LYS A 41 -4.46 -15.63 -17.59
C LYS A 41 -2.98 -15.40 -17.24
N ARG A 42 -2.74 -15.06 -15.99
CA ARG A 42 -1.43 -14.71 -15.43
C ARG A 42 -1.09 -15.69 -14.32
N SER A 43 0.19 -15.95 -14.14
CA SER A 43 0.71 -16.75 -13.04
C SER A 43 0.34 -16.12 -11.69
N ARG A 44 0.48 -16.88 -10.59
CA ARG A 44 0.25 -16.35 -9.25
C ARG A 44 1.18 -15.17 -8.93
N ALA A 45 2.43 -15.23 -9.38
CA ALA A 45 3.43 -14.18 -9.17
C ALA A 45 3.07 -12.90 -9.92
N GLU A 46 2.68 -13.02 -11.20
CA GLU A 46 2.23 -11.88 -12.01
C GLU A 46 0.99 -11.21 -11.41
N ARG A 47 0.01 -11.99 -10.93
CA ARG A 47 -1.16 -11.43 -10.24
C ARG A 47 -0.79 -10.69 -8.95
N ALA A 48 0.20 -11.19 -8.21
CA ALA A 48 0.69 -10.50 -7.01
C ALA A 48 1.36 -9.17 -7.38
N ALA A 49 2.15 -9.15 -8.46
CA ALA A 49 2.75 -7.93 -8.99
C ALA A 49 1.69 -6.91 -9.44
N ASP A 50 0.62 -7.36 -10.11
CA ASP A 50 -0.49 -6.49 -10.49
C ASP A 50 -1.21 -5.88 -9.28
N VAL A 51 -1.44 -6.68 -8.23
CA VAL A 51 -2.03 -6.21 -6.97
C VAL A 51 -1.12 -5.18 -6.31
N ALA A 52 0.20 -5.43 -6.28
CA ALA A 52 1.18 -4.49 -5.74
C ALA A 52 1.22 -3.18 -6.53
N ALA A 53 1.20 -3.24 -7.86
CA ALA A 53 1.12 -2.07 -8.72
C ALA A 53 -0.18 -1.28 -8.49
N ALA A 54 -1.32 -1.97 -8.34
CA ALA A 54 -2.59 -1.32 -8.01
C ALA A 54 -2.54 -0.64 -6.62
N ALA A 55 -1.93 -1.29 -5.62
CA ALA A 55 -1.72 -0.70 -4.30
C ALA A 55 -0.81 0.54 -4.39
N ALA A 56 0.26 0.50 -5.16
CA ALA A 56 1.14 1.65 -5.38
C ALA A 56 0.38 2.85 -5.98
N VAL A 57 -0.46 2.60 -7.00
CA VAL A 57 -1.31 3.65 -7.60
C VAL A 57 -2.27 4.22 -6.57
N VAL A 58 -2.93 3.36 -5.78
CA VAL A 58 -3.89 3.80 -4.76
C VAL A 58 -3.19 4.61 -3.65
N ALA A 59 -2.02 4.16 -3.17
CA ALA A 59 -1.22 4.89 -2.20
C ALA A 59 -0.83 6.27 -2.73
N ARG A 60 -0.41 6.36 -4.00
CA ARG A 60 -0.09 7.66 -4.62
C ARG A 60 -1.32 8.55 -4.72
N LEU A 61 -2.50 8.00 -5.00
CA LEU A 61 -3.74 8.77 -5.00
C LEU A 61 -4.11 9.28 -3.60
N CYS A 62 -3.88 8.50 -2.54
CA CYS A 62 -4.08 8.98 -1.17
C CYS A 62 -3.25 10.23 -0.91
N LEU A 63 -1.96 10.19 -1.23
CA LEU A 63 -1.03 11.29 -1.00
C LEU A 63 -1.31 12.51 -1.89
N ALA A 64 -1.55 12.30 -3.19
CA ALA A 64 -1.68 13.37 -4.17
C ALA A 64 -3.07 14.04 -4.22
N LEU A 65 -4.11 13.43 -3.67
CA LEU A 65 -5.46 14.02 -3.68
C LEU A 65 -5.68 14.88 -2.44
N GLU A 66 -6.02 16.14 -2.68
CA GLU A 66 -6.41 17.10 -1.65
C GLU A 66 -7.93 17.07 -1.37
N PRO A 67 -8.39 17.49 -0.17
CA PRO A 67 -9.80 17.48 0.21
C PRO A 67 -10.73 18.21 -0.76
N HIS A 68 -10.27 19.33 -1.32
CA HIS A 68 -11.03 20.15 -2.27
C HIS A 68 -10.63 19.91 -3.74
N HIS A 69 -10.05 18.74 -4.05
CA HIS A 69 -9.65 18.42 -5.41
C HIS A 69 -10.88 18.35 -6.34
N PRO A 70 -10.80 18.92 -7.57
CA PRO A 70 -11.90 18.91 -8.53
C PRO A 70 -12.58 17.54 -8.71
N GLY A 71 -13.92 17.56 -8.71
CA GLY A 71 -14.77 16.38 -8.90
C GLY A 71 -14.78 15.42 -7.72
N ASP A 72 -14.56 15.95 -6.51
CA ASP A 72 -14.57 15.25 -5.22
C ASP A 72 -13.69 13.99 -5.22
N ALA A 73 -12.53 14.10 -5.86
CA ALA A 73 -11.70 12.95 -6.18
C ALA A 73 -11.25 12.17 -4.94
N GLN A 74 -10.89 12.88 -3.86
CA GLN A 74 -10.50 12.25 -2.58
C GLN A 74 -11.69 11.56 -1.92
N GLN A 75 -12.87 12.21 -1.89
CA GLN A 75 -14.10 11.61 -1.33
C GLN A 75 -14.54 10.37 -2.12
N ARG A 76 -14.37 10.38 -3.44
CA ARG A 76 -14.64 9.20 -4.28
C ARG A 76 -13.65 8.07 -4.06
N LEU A 77 -12.38 8.38 -3.76
CA LEU A 77 -11.39 7.40 -3.35
C LEU A 77 -11.74 6.82 -1.98
N LEU A 78 -12.05 7.66 -0.99
CA LEU A 78 -12.46 7.23 0.35
C LEU A 78 -13.73 6.38 0.30
N GLY A 79 -14.71 6.80 -0.50
CA GLY A 79 -15.95 6.07 -0.78
C GLY A 79 -15.71 4.63 -1.22
N LYS A 80 -14.62 4.36 -1.95
CA LYS A 80 -14.25 3.00 -2.32
C LYS A 80 -13.88 2.16 -1.11
N PHE A 81 -13.24 2.70 -0.08
CA PHE A 81 -12.84 1.94 1.10
C PHE A 81 -13.97 1.71 2.10
N VAL A 82 -14.98 2.59 2.11
CA VAL A 82 -16.13 2.47 3.01
C VAL A 82 -17.33 1.74 2.39
N GLU A 83 -17.37 1.56 1.07
CA GLU A 83 -18.46 0.81 0.41
C GLU A 83 -18.40 -0.70 0.69
N ALA A 84 -19.54 -1.38 0.49
CA ALA A 84 -19.66 -2.84 0.52
C ALA A 84 -19.09 -3.49 1.80
N GLY A 85 -19.43 -2.92 2.96
CA GLY A 85 -19.06 -3.48 4.26
C GLY A 85 -17.56 -3.45 4.54
N LEU A 86 -16.84 -2.45 4.01
CA LEU A 86 -15.41 -2.24 4.20
C LEU A 86 -14.51 -3.30 3.55
N GLU A 87 -15.00 -4.04 2.53
CA GLU A 87 -14.26 -5.16 1.92
C GLU A 87 -12.84 -4.78 1.46
N LYS A 88 -12.63 -3.55 0.99
CA LYS A 88 -11.31 -3.10 0.51
C LYS A 88 -10.38 -2.66 1.64
N SER A 89 -10.92 -2.10 2.71
CA SER A 89 -10.16 -1.80 3.93
C SER A 89 -9.68 -3.10 4.57
N GLU A 90 -10.58 -4.09 4.64
CA GLU A 90 -10.28 -5.44 5.08
C GLU A 90 -9.24 -6.14 4.19
N ARG A 91 -9.34 -5.97 2.88
CA ARG A 91 -8.35 -6.48 1.92
C ARG A 91 -6.99 -5.81 2.09
N CYS A 92 -6.97 -4.50 2.32
CA CYS A 92 -5.74 -3.76 2.56
C CYS A 92 -5.03 -4.28 3.82
N ALA A 93 -5.78 -4.51 4.90
CA ALA A 93 -5.26 -5.08 6.14
C ALA A 93 -4.69 -6.50 5.93
N GLU A 94 -5.38 -7.36 5.17
CA GLU A 94 -4.86 -8.70 4.83
C GLU A 94 -3.54 -8.65 4.06
N LEU A 95 -3.47 -7.79 3.03
CA LEU A 95 -2.27 -7.64 2.23
C LEU A 95 -1.11 -7.12 3.09
N ALA A 96 -1.39 -6.17 3.99
CA ALA A 96 -0.40 -5.61 4.91
C ALA A 96 0.12 -6.66 5.88
N LEU A 97 -0.77 -7.45 6.49
CA LEU A 97 -0.40 -8.58 7.35
C LEU A 97 0.46 -9.61 6.61
N ALA A 98 0.11 -9.95 5.37
CA ALA A 98 0.89 -10.87 4.55
C ALA A 98 2.28 -10.30 4.19
N ALA A 99 2.38 -9.00 3.89
CA ALA A 99 3.65 -8.34 3.61
C ALA A 99 4.53 -8.26 4.87
N LEU A 100 3.93 -7.89 6.01
CA LEU A 100 4.60 -7.87 7.32
C LEU A 100 5.13 -9.24 7.71
N GLY A 101 4.35 -10.30 7.49
CA GLY A 101 4.77 -11.68 7.73
C GLY A 101 5.99 -12.08 6.90
N ARG A 102 6.04 -11.71 5.61
CA ARG A 102 7.20 -11.95 4.75
C ARG A 102 8.43 -11.19 5.21
N LEU A 103 8.27 -9.90 5.53
CA LEU A 103 9.37 -9.06 5.97
C LEU A 103 9.97 -9.56 7.29
N ARG A 104 9.13 -10.02 8.23
CA ARG A 104 9.61 -10.64 9.47
C ARG A 104 10.34 -11.95 9.25
N ALA A 105 9.84 -12.80 8.36
CA ALA A 105 10.52 -14.05 8.04
C ALA A 105 11.91 -13.78 7.43
N HIS A 106 12.00 -12.76 6.57
CA HIS A 106 13.27 -12.27 6.05
C HIS A 106 14.19 -11.71 7.15
N ASP A 107 13.69 -10.79 7.98
CA ASP A 107 14.47 -10.17 9.07
C ASP A 107 14.96 -11.22 10.09
N ALA A 108 14.16 -12.26 10.34
CA ALA A 108 14.56 -13.40 11.18
C ALA A 108 15.65 -14.27 10.54
N ALA A 109 15.58 -14.49 9.22
CA ALA A 109 16.62 -15.21 8.48
C ALA A 109 17.94 -14.43 8.48
N GLU A 110 17.91 -13.12 8.25
CA GLU A 110 19.10 -12.25 8.29
C GLU A 110 19.72 -12.12 9.70
N ALA A 111 18.94 -12.39 10.75
CA ALA A 111 19.44 -12.41 12.12
C ALA A 111 20.24 -13.68 12.44
N ASP A 112 20.16 -14.73 11.60
CA ASP A 112 20.91 -15.98 11.78
C ASP A 112 22.42 -15.72 11.61
N PRO A 113 23.25 -15.98 12.65
CA PRO A 113 24.69 -15.82 12.60
C PRO A 113 25.36 -16.57 11.44
N ALA A 114 24.80 -17.70 10.99
CA ALA A 114 25.35 -18.50 9.91
C ALA A 114 25.32 -17.78 8.55
N LEU A 115 24.38 -16.86 8.35
CA LEU A 115 24.28 -16.03 7.14
C LEU A 115 25.08 -14.73 7.24
N ARG A 116 25.40 -14.27 8.46
CA ARG A 116 26.23 -13.06 8.69
C ARG A 116 27.68 -13.20 8.25
N HIS A 117 28.19 -14.43 8.14
CA HIS A 117 29.58 -14.69 7.77
C HIS A 117 29.90 -14.48 6.28
N GLN A 118 28.91 -14.23 5.43
CA GLN A 118 29.15 -13.86 4.02
C GLN A 118 29.47 -12.37 3.82
N ASP A 119 29.27 -11.52 4.83
CA ASP A 119 29.56 -10.08 4.77
C ASP A 119 30.90 -9.73 5.49
N SER A 120 31.79 -10.72 5.72
CA SER A 120 33.11 -10.52 6.35
C SER A 120 34.17 -10.11 5.33
N ASP A 121 34.72 -8.90 5.51
CA ASP A 121 36.11 -8.46 5.21
C ASP A 121 36.25 -7.08 4.52
N SER A 122 35.31 -6.16 4.73
CA SER A 122 35.63 -4.74 4.56
C SER A 122 35.16 -3.94 5.76
N GLU A 123 35.95 -2.93 6.12
CA GLU A 123 35.61 -1.86 7.07
C GLU A 123 34.47 -1.01 6.50
N ASP A 124 33.33 -1.65 6.22
CA ASP A 124 32.16 -0.99 5.65
C ASP A 124 31.57 -0.09 6.74
N GLU A 125 31.62 1.22 6.47
CA GLU A 125 30.99 2.28 7.23
C GLU A 125 29.54 1.88 7.59
N GLU A 126 29.10 2.24 8.80
CA GLU A 126 27.77 1.88 9.33
C GLU A 126 26.62 2.21 8.35
N GLU A 127 26.79 3.28 7.57
CA GLU A 127 25.89 3.74 6.51
C GLU A 127 25.77 2.72 5.37
N VAL A 128 26.88 2.16 4.88
CA VAL A 128 26.87 1.14 3.81
C VAL A 128 26.15 -0.12 4.27
N ARG A 129 26.39 -0.54 5.52
CA ARG A 129 25.69 -1.69 6.12
C ARG A 129 24.19 -1.42 6.27
N ALA A 130 23.81 -0.20 6.68
CA ALA A 130 22.41 0.22 6.76
C ALA A 130 21.73 0.20 5.38
N ALA A 131 22.38 0.76 4.35
CA ALA A 131 21.88 0.77 2.99
C ALA A 131 21.68 -0.66 2.43
N ARG A 132 22.65 -1.56 2.63
CA ARG A 132 22.51 -2.98 2.24
C ARG A 132 21.33 -3.66 2.92
N ARG A 133 21.14 -3.44 4.23
CA ARG A 133 19.97 -3.97 4.95
C ARG A 133 18.66 -3.44 4.37
N THR A 134 18.59 -2.14 4.05
CA THR A 134 17.40 -1.56 3.42
C THR A 134 17.14 -2.18 2.04
N LEU A 135 18.17 -2.37 1.21
CA LEU A 135 18.03 -3.03 -0.10
C LEU A 135 17.47 -4.45 0.02
N ARG A 136 18.01 -5.28 0.93
CA ARG A 136 17.49 -6.64 1.17
C ARG A 136 16.04 -6.62 1.65
N ARG A 137 15.67 -5.67 2.51
CA ARG A 137 14.26 -5.47 2.93
C ARG A 137 13.36 -5.03 1.79
N LEU A 138 13.85 -4.21 0.86
CA LEU A 138 13.12 -3.84 -0.36
C LEU A 138 12.84 -5.07 -1.22
N ASP A 139 13.83 -5.94 -1.40
CA ASP A 139 13.68 -7.22 -2.11
C ASP A 139 12.66 -8.15 -1.40
N ALA A 140 12.62 -8.11 -0.07
CA ALA A 140 11.63 -8.82 0.74
C ALA A 140 10.20 -8.21 0.69
N GLY A 141 10.04 -7.05 0.06
CA GLY A 141 8.74 -6.39 -0.15
C GLY A 141 8.42 -5.27 0.84
N LEU A 142 9.42 -4.63 1.46
CA LEU A 142 9.23 -3.44 2.31
C LEU A 142 8.44 -2.34 1.59
N ALA A 143 8.78 -2.03 0.33
CA ALA A 143 8.08 -1.01 -0.45
C ALA A 143 6.57 -1.29 -0.58
N HIS A 144 6.20 -2.57 -0.74
CA HIS A 144 4.81 -2.97 -0.81
C HIS A 144 4.09 -2.78 0.55
N LEU A 145 4.76 -3.10 1.66
CA LEU A 145 4.24 -2.83 3.01
C LEU A 145 4.06 -1.33 3.25
N GLN A 146 5.03 -0.49 2.85
CA GLN A 146 4.96 0.97 2.98
C GLN A 146 3.78 1.56 2.18
N GLN A 147 3.54 1.07 0.96
CA GLN A 147 2.38 1.47 0.14
C GLN A 147 1.05 1.10 0.82
N LEU A 148 0.92 -0.14 1.30
CA LEU A 148 -0.27 -0.59 2.01
C LEU A 148 -0.47 0.15 3.33
N GLY A 149 0.62 0.44 4.04
CA GLY A 149 0.59 1.21 5.27
C GLY A 149 0.16 2.65 5.04
N THR A 150 0.61 3.29 3.96
CA THR A 150 0.15 4.61 3.52
C THR A 150 -1.37 4.61 3.30
N ILE A 151 -1.89 3.57 2.62
CA ILE A 151 -3.33 3.42 2.41
C ILE A 151 -4.07 3.24 3.74
N LEU A 152 -3.57 2.38 4.64
CA LEU A 152 -4.18 2.15 5.95
C LEU A 152 -4.16 3.39 6.84
N ALA A 153 -3.08 4.17 6.83
CA ALA A 153 -2.97 5.44 7.55
C ALA A 153 -4.01 6.42 7.01
N PHE A 154 -4.08 6.59 5.69
CA PHE A 154 -5.09 7.43 5.04
C PHE A 154 -6.52 7.02 5.43
N ILE A 155 -6.87 5.73 5.31
CA ILE A 155 -8.21 5.25 5.65
C ILE A 155 -8.50 5.47 7.13
N SER A 156 -7.54 5.19 8.01
CA SER A 156 -7.72 5.29 9.46
C SER A 156 -7.93 6.73 9.93
N ALA A 157 -7.27 7.68 9.29
CA ALA A 157 -7.46 9.10 9.55
C ALA A 157 -8.85 9.62 9.14
N HIS A 158 -9.51 8.97 8.17
CA HIS A 158 -10.79 9.43 7.62
C HIS A 158 -12.00 8.57 8.03
N SER A 159 -11.79 7.36 8.54
CA SER A 159 -12.85 6.44 8.93
C SER A 159 -12.46 5.62 10.16
N LYS A 160 -13.04 5.99 11.31
CA LYS A 160 -12.89 5.24 12.56
C LYS A 160 -13.34 3.79 12.42
N GLU A 161 -14.46 3.55 11.72
CA GLU A 161 -14.98 2.19 11.52
C GLU A 161 -14.00 1.30 10.74
N ALA A 162 -13.39 1.84 9.68
CA ALA A 162 -12.40 1.12 8.89
C ALA A 162 -11.10 0.87 9.67
N ARG A 163 -10.65 1.85 10.47
CA ARG A 163 -9.53 1.69 11.40
C ARG A 163 -9.80 0.55 12.40
N ASP A 164 -10.94 0.61 13.08
CA ASP A 164 -11.28 -0.36 14.12
C ASP A 164 -11.41 -1.77 13.51
N ARG A 165 -11.93 -1.89 12.29
CA ARG A 165 -11.97 -3.16 11.55
C ARG A 165 -10.58 -3.68 11.17
N ALA A 166 -9.69 -2.81 10.68
CA ALA A 166 -8.31 -3.19 10.37
C ALA A 166 -7.57 -3.61 11.65
N ALA A 167 -7.69 -2.85 12.73
CA ALA A 167 -7.09 -3.15 14.03
C ALA A 167 -7.57 -4.52 14.57
N ALA A 168 -8.85 -4.83 14.44
CA ALA A 168 -9.40 -6.13 14.81
C ALA A 168 -8.76 -7.28 14.01
N LYS A 169 -8.54 -7.12 12.69
CA LYS A 169 -7.82 -8.11 11.87
C LYS A 169 -6.37 -8.31 12.31
N PHE A 170 -5.66 -7.23 12.61
CA PHE A 170 -4.30 -7.33 13.13
C PHE A 170 -4.26 -8.07 14.46
N LYS A 171 -5.17 -7.73 15.38
CA LYS A 171 -5.29 -8.38 16.69
C LYS A 171 -5.59 -9.87 16.58
N GLN A 172 -6.44 -10.30 15.63
CA GLN A 172 -6.72 -11.71 15.37
C GLN A 172 -5.48 -12.52 14.96
N GLN A 173 -4.47 -11.86 14.39
CA GLN A 173 -3.19 -12.47 14.01
C GLN A 173 -2.08 -12.24 15.06
N GLY A 174 -2.43 -11.72 16.26
CA GLY A 174 -1.46 -11.38 17.31
C GLY A 174 -0.54 -10.21 16.94
N ARG A 175 -1.00 -9.30 16.07
CA ARG A 175 -0.25 -8.14 15.56
C ARG A 175 -0.94 -6.83 15.95
N SER A 176 -0.23 -5.71 15.79
CA SER A 176 -0.80 -4.36 15.94
C SER A 176 -0.59 -3.52 14.68
N LEU A 177 -1.44 -2.51 14.49
CA LEU A 177 -1.27 -1.52 13.43
C LEU A 177 0.00 -0.67 13.63
N GLY A 178 0.50 -0.56 14.86
CA GLY A 178 1.76 0.12 15.17
C GLY A 178 2.96 -0.44 14.39
N GLU A 179 2.96 -1.72 14.04
CA GLU A 179 4.03 -2.28 13.19
C GLU A 179 4.00 -1.74 11.75
N VAL A 180 2.80 -1.44 11.25
CA VAL A 180 2.62 -0.79 9.95
C VAL A 180 3.01 0.69 10.07
N ALA A 181 2.67 1.34 11.19
CA ALA A 181 3.08 2.71 11.48
C ALA A 181 4.60 2.86 11.41
N GLU A 182 5.37 1.94 11.99
CA GLU A 182 6.84 1.95 11.90
C GLU A 182 7.35 1.88 10.45
N ALA A 183 6.77 1.02 9.61
CA ALA A 183 7.14 0.94 8.20
C ALA A 183 6.85 2.26 7.46
N VAL A 184 5.72 2.90 7.76
CA VAL A 184 5.32 4.18 7.16
C VAL A 184 6.17 5.34 7.68
N ARG A 185 6.56 5.35 8.96
CA ARG A 185 7.52 6.34 9.51
C ARG A 185 8.88 6.22 8.84
N GLY A 186 9.36 4.99 8.62
CA GLY A 186 10.58 4.75 7.84
C GLY A 186 10.46 5.30 6.42
N TYR A 187 9.35 5.02 5.73
CA TYR A 187 9.09 5.60 4.41
C TYR A 187 9.10 7.13 4.43
N ALA A 188 8.44 7.76 5.41
CA ALA A 188 8.40 9.20 5.57
C ALA A 188 9.80 9.79 5.82
N ALA A 189 10.65 9.10 6.59
CA ALA A 189 12.03 9.50 6.85
C ALA A 189 12.86 9.49 5.56
N ASP A 190 12.68 8.46 4.73
CA ASP A 190 13.39 8.24 3.47
C ASP A 190 12.92 9.17 2.32
N LEU A 191 11.82 9.93 2.50
CA LEU A 191 11.34 10.87 1.50
C LEU A 191 12.36 12.01 1.29
N GLY A 192 13.06 11.99 0.16
CA GLY A 192 14.03 13.03 -0.21
C GLY A 192 13.58 13.85 -1.43
N ALA A 193 13.92 15.14 -1.42
CA ALA A 193 13.78 16.01 -2.59
C ALA A 193 15.02 15.91 -3.49
N LYS A 194 14.81 15.96 -4.82
CA LYS A 194 15.93 15.93 -5.79
C LYS A 194 16.49 17.33 -6.06
N ASP A 195 15.67 18.34 -5.82
CA ASP A 195 15.97 19.75 -6.03
C ASP A 195 15.15 20.62 -5.05
N PRO A 196 15.50 21.90 -4.88
CA PRO A 196 14.77 22.81 -3.98
C PRO A 196 13.31 23.04 -4.40
N ALA A 197 12.98 22.85 -5.69
CA ALA A 197 11.61 23.06 -6.19
C ALA A 197 10.65 21.97 -5.70
N THR A 198 11.16 20.76 -5.46
CA THR A 198 10.39 19.62 -4.94
C THR A 198 10.43 19.49 -3.42
N GLU A 199 11.29 20.25 -2.73
CA GLU A 199 11.46 20.17 -1.28
C GLU A 199 10.19 20.50 -0.50
N ALA A 200 9.49 21.58 -0.88
CA ALA A 200 8.23 21.95 -0.26
C ALA A 200 7.12 20.90 -0.50
N GLU A 201 7.10 20.26 -1.67
CA GLU A 201 6.13 19.21 -1.99
C GLU A 201 6.40 17.94 -1.17
N VAL A 202 7.68 17.56 -1.03
CA VAL A 202 8.12 16.42 -0.24
C VAL A 202 7.84 16.63 1.24
N GLU A 203 8.09 17.83 1.77
CA GLU A 203 7.80 18.14 3.18
C GLU A 203 6.28 18.15 3.46
N ALA A 204 5.48 18.68 2.54
CA ALA A 204 4.03 18.61 2.65
C ALA A 204 3.53 17.15 2.63
N GLU A 205 4.09 16.30 1.77
CA GLU A 205 3.77 14.86 1.71
C GLU A 205 4.18 14.15 3.00
N ARG A 206 5.39 14.40 3.50
CA ARG A 206 5.91 13.87 4.76
C ARG A 206 5.02 14.26 5.94
N SER A 207 4.71 15.55 6.07
CA SER A 207 3.86 16.08 7.14
C SER A 207 2.46 15.46 7.12
N LYS A 208 1.84 15.38 5.93
CA LYS A 208 0.53 14.75 5.72
C LYS A 208 0.55 13.27 6.11
N LEU A 209 1.58 12.54 5.70
CA LEU A 209 1.72 11.12 6.00
C LEU A 209 1.89 10.89 7.51
N LEU A 210 2.78 11.65 8.17
CA LEU A 210 2.98 11.55 9.61
C LEU A 210 1.71 11.89 10.40
N GLY A 211 0.95 12.90 9.96
CA GLY A 211 -0.35 13.22 10.56
C GLY A 211 -1.37 12.07 10.50
N TRP A 212 -1.34 11.26 9.44
CA TRP A 212 -2.20 10.08 9.34
C TRP A 212 -1.69 8.89 10.14
N VAL A 213 -0.37 8.75 10.32
CA VAL A 213 0.24 7.66 11.07
C VAL A 213 -0.22 7.66 12.54
N GLU A 214 -0.54 8.82 13.11
CA GLU A 214 -1.07 8.93 14.48
C GLU A 214 -2.43 8.23 14.68
N TYR A 215 -3.08 7.80 13.59
CA TYR A 215 -4.33 7.03 13.64
C TYR A 215 -4.11 5.51 13.55
N LEU A 216 -2.87 5.02 13.41
CA LEU A 216 -2.52 3.59 13.38
C LEU A 216 -2.08 3.08 14.76
#